data_AF-A0ABD8AZ37-F1
#
_entry.id   AF-A0ABD8AZ37-F1
#
_cell.length_a   1.000
_cell.length_b   1.000
_cell.length_c   1.000
_cell.angle_alpha   90.00
_cell.angle_beta   90.00
_cell.angle_gamma   90.00
#
_symmetry.space_group_name_H-M   'P 1'
#
loop_
_entity.id
_entity.type
_entity.pdbx_description
1 polymer ?
#
loop_
_entity_poly.entity_id
_entity_poly.type
_entity_poly.pdbx_seq_one_letter_code
_entity_poly.pdbx_strand_id
1 'polypeptide(L)'
;MIHNISEIFGMVFFAGLILALFVLGLMGIAGMFLNIYRRLKGLRAKKTEPCRSCGHSISSSAIVCPNCGEHYGRGSGFANSIIGCFIVGFVCIGIGFYALSEFLETFETFSFK
;
A
#
# COMPACT_ATOMS: atom_id res chain seq x y z
N MET A 1 7.35 26.60 31.26
CA MET A 1 6.02 26.47 30.61
C MET A 1 6.14 26.24 29.10
N ILE A 2 6.93 27.05 28.37
CA ILE A 2 7.17 26.86 26.91
C ILE A 2 7.88 25.53 26.60
N HIS A 3 8.88 25.12 27.41
CA HIS A 3 9.59 23.84 27.24
C HIS A 3 8.66 22.60 27.30
N ASN A 4 7.77 22.56 28.30
CA ASN A 4 6.83 21.44 28.48
C ASN A 4 5.85 21.35 27.30
N ILE A 5 5.45 22.48 26.71
CA ILE A 5 4.54 22.49 25.55
C ILE A 5 5.25 21.94 24.30
N SER A 6 6.51 22.31 24.06
CA SER A 6 7.27 21.78 22.92
C SER A 6 7.54 20.28 23.03
N GLU A 7 7.76 19.76 24.23
CA GLU A 7 7.98 18.33 24.48
C GLU A 7 6.71 17.51 24.24
N ILE A 8 5.57 17.97 24.77
CA ILE A 8 4.27 17.33 24.53
C ILE A 8 3.93 17.31 23.05
N PHE A 9 4.17 18.43 22.35
CA PHE A 9 3.93 18.50 20.90
C PHE A 9 4.80 17.49 20.13
N GLY A 10 6.07 17.36 20.50
CA GLY A 10 6.99 16.38 19.90
C GLY A 10 6.52 14.94 20.10
N MET A 11 6.08 14.59 21.31
CA MET A 11 5.55 13.24 21.61
C MET A 11 4.30 12.91 20.79
N VAL A 12 3.35 13.85 20.70
CA VAL A 12 2.13 13.65 19.92
C VAL A 12 2.44 13.49 18.43
N PHE A 13 3.36 14.30 17.90
CA PHE A 13 3.79 14.19 16.51
C PHE A 13 4.45 12.84 16.22
N PHE A 14 5.36 12.39 17.08
CA PHE A 14 6.04 11.11 16.92
C PHE A 14 5.09 9.92 16.99
N ALA A 15 4.15 9.93 17.95
CA ALA A 15 3.08 8.94 18.02
C ALA A 15 2.21 8.93 16.75
N GLY A 16 1.93 10.09 16.17
CA GLY A 16 1.25 10.24 14.89
C GLY A 16 2.00 9.59 13.72
N LEU A 17 3.33 9.75 13.67
CA LEU A 17 4.18 9.11 12.66
C LEU A 17 4.18 7.59 12.80
N ILE A 18 4.25 7.07 14.02
CA ILE A 18 4.17 5.62 14.29
C ILE A 18 2.83 5.06 13.79
N LEU A 19 1.71 5.72 14.11
CA LEU A 19 0.40 5.33 13.61
C LEU A 19 0.33 5.35 12.07
N ALA A 20 0.89 6.38 11.44
CA ALA A 20 0.95 6.46 9.98
C ALA A 20 1.74 5.30 9.36
N LEU A 21 2.85 4.89 9.97
CA LEU A 21 3.63 3.72 9.53
C LEU A 21 2.83 2.43 9.60
N PHE A 22 2.10 2.19 10.70
CA PHE A 22 1.23 1.01 10.82
C PHE A 22 0.09 1.03 9.80
N VAL A 23 -0.57 2.18 9.59
CA VAL A 23 -1.64 2.33 8.60
C VAL A 23 -1.11 2.05 7.19
N LEU A 24 0.03 2.63 6.81
CA LEU A 24 0.69 2.37 5.53
C LEU A 24 1.07 0.90 5.37
N GLY A 25 1.59 0.28 6.43
CA GLY A 25 1.93 -1.14 6.48
C GLY A 25 0.71 -2.05 6.21
N LEU A 26 -0.39 -1.80 6.92
CA LEU A 26 -1.65 -2.54 6.75
C LEU A 26 -2.25 -2.33 5.36
N MET A 27 -2.22 -1.10 4.83
CA MET A 27 -2.66 -0.82 3.45
C MET A 27 -1.80 -1.57 2.43
N GLY A 28 -0.48 -1.65 2.64
CA GLY A 28 0.43 -2.45 1.80
C GLY A 28 0.05 -3.93 1.79
N ILE A 29 -0.14 -4.52 2.97
CA ILE A 29 -0.55 -5.94 3.10
C ILE A 29 -1.93 -6.18 2.47
N ALA A 30 -2.92 -5.34 2.75
CA ALA A 30 -4.24 -5.43 2.13
C ALA A 30 -4.15 -5.31 0.59
N GLY A 31 -3.34 -4.38 0.10
CA GLY A 31 -3.05 -4.21 -1.32
C GLY A 31 -2.43 -5.45 -1.95
N MET A 32 -1.51 -6.13 -1.26
CA MET A 32 -0.93 -7.40 -1.71
C MET A 32 -2.01 -8.46 -1.93
N PHE A 33 -2.88 -8.69 -0.92
CA PHE A 33 -3.97 -9.66 -1.03
C PHE A 33 -4.97 -9.29 -2.12
N LEU A 34 -5.33 -8.00 -2.25
CA LEU A 34 -6.20 -7.51 -3.32
C LEU A 34 -5.58 -7.75 -4.70
N ASN A 35 -4.28 -7.52 -4.87
CA ASN A 35 -3.60 -7.76 -6.14
C ASN A 35 -3.53 -9.25 -6.50
N ILE A 36 -3.24 -10.11 -5.51
CA ILE A 36 -3.29 -11.57 -5.70
C ILE A 36 -4.71 -11.99 -6.09
N TYR A 37 -5.73 -11.53 -5.37
CA TYR A 37 -7.12 -11.85 -5.66
C TYR A 37 -7.55 -11.39 -7.06
N ARG A 38 -7.22 -10.15 -7.45
CA ARG A 38 -7.47 -9.64 -8.81
C ARG A 38 -6.79 -10.50 -9.86
N ARG A 39 -5.56 -10.96 -9.61
CA ARG A 39 -4.82 -11.81 -10.55
C ARG A 39 -5.42 -13.21 -10.64
N LEU A 40 -5.83 -13.82 -9.52
CA LEU A 40 -6.52 -15.12 -9.51
C LEU A 40 -7.89 -15.05 -10.20
N LYS A 41 -8.67 -13.99 -9.95
CA LYS A 41 -9.96 -13.75 -10.63
C LYS A 41 -9.75 -13.50 -12.12
N GLY A 42 -8.75 -12.70 -12.50
CA GLY A 42 -8.35 -12.46 -13.88
C GLY A 42 -7.87 -13.72 -14.61
N LEU A 43 -7.14 -14.61 -13.92
CA LEU A 43 -6.73 -15.92 -14.44
C LEU A 43 -7.92 -16.85 -14.67
N ARG A 44 -8.93 -16.84 -13.78
CA ARG A 44 -10.21 -17.53 -14.00
C ARG A 44 -11.04 -16.89 -15.12
N ALA A 45 -10.87 -15.59 -15.34
CA ALA A 45 -11.50 -14.81 -16.39
C ALA A 45 -10.69 -14.79 -17.69
N LYS A 46 -9.87 -15.83 -17.99
CA LYS A 46 -9.37 -16.13 -19.34
C LYS A 46 -10.54 -16.51 -20.28
N LYS A 47 -11.50 -15.61 -20.42
CA LYS A 47 -12.39 -15.50 -21.55
C LYS A 47 -11.80 -14.43 -22.44
N THR A 48 -11.73 -14.73 -23.73
CA THR A 48 -11.59 -13.67 -24.71
C THR A 48 -12.84 -12.79 -24.64
N GLU A 49 -12.66 -11.48 -24.70
CA GLU A 49 -13.74 -10.53 -24.83
C GLU A 49 -13.62 -9.79 -26.16
N PRO A 50 -14.74 -9.42 -26.80
CA PRO A 50 -14.68 -8.62 -28.02
C PRO A 50 -14.19 -7.21 -27.69
N CYS A 51 -13.24 -6.71 -28.48
CA CYS A 51 -12.80 -5.32 -28.40
C CYS A 51 -14.00 -4.37 -28.58
N ARG A 52 -14.12 -3.37 -27.71
CA ARG A 52 -15.23 -2.39 -27.73
C ARG A 52 -15.26 -1.51 -28.98
N SER A 53 -14.14 -1.41 -29.70
CA SER A 53 -13.94 -0.54 -30.85
C SER A 53 -14.09 -1.29 -32.18
N CYS A 54 -13.46 -2.46 -32.33
CA CYS A 54 -13.46 -3.22 -33.60
C CYS A 54 -14.09 -4.62 -33.54
N GLY A 55 -14.57 -5.07 -32.37
CA GLY A 55 -15.18 -6.39 -32.21
C GLY A 55 -14.21 -7.58 -32.25
N HIS A 56 -12.92 -7.36 -32.53
CA HIS A 56 -11.91 -8.42 -32.55
C HIS A 56 -11.75 -9.07 -31.17
N SER A 57 -11.65 -10.40 -31.12
CA SER A 57 -11.48 -11.13 -29.87
C SER A 57 -10.11 -10.85 -29.25
N ILE A 58 -10.09 -10.21 -28.09
CA ILE A 58 -8.88 -9.89 -27.35
C ILE A 58 -8.86 -10.63 -26.01
N SER A 59 -7.66 -10.82 -25.46
CA SER A 59 -7.55 -11.25 -24.06
C SER A 59 -8.22 -10.20 -23.16
N SER A 60 -8.98 -10.64 -22.17
CA SER A 60 -9.52 -9.75 -21.12
C SER A 60 -8.45 -9.00 -20.32
N SER A 61 -7.19 -9.40 -20.46
CA SER A 61 -6.02 -8.72 -19.89
C SER A 61 -5.25 -7.85 -20.89
N ALA A 62 -5.74 -7.70 -22.13
CA ALA A 62 -5.05 -6.92 -23.15
C ALA A 62 -5.06 -5.42 -22.80
N ILE A 63 -3.86 -4.83 -22.72
CA ILE A 63 -3.70 -3.38 -22.46
C ILE A 63 -3.99 -2.58 -23.74
N VAL A 64 -3.72 -3.18 -24.90
CA VAL A 64 -3.90 -2.59 -26.23
C VAL A 64 -4.51 -3.65 -27.14
N CYS A 65 -5.51 -3.28 -27.95
CA CYS A 65 -6.03 -4.15 -28.99
C CYS A 65 -5.02 -4.26 -30.14
N PRO A 66 -4.57 -5.47 -30.55
CA PRO A 66 -3.60 -5.63 -31.63
C PRO A 66 -4.18 -5.29 -33.01
N ASN A 67 -5.51 -5.29 -33.16
CA ASN A 67 -6.18 -5.05 -34.44
C ASN A 67 -6.46 -3.56 -34.71
N CYS A 68 -6.88 -2.80 -33.69
CA CYS A 68 -7.30 -1.40 -33.86
C CYS A 68 -6.54 -0.39 -33.00
N GLY A 69 -5.65 -0.83 -32.10
CA GLY A 69 -4.87 0.08 -31.25
C GLY A 69 -5.60 0.65 -30.04
N GLU A 70 -6.86 0.25 -29.78
CA GLU A 70 -7.64 0.70 -28.62
C GLU A 70 -6.91 0.41 -27.29
N HIS A 71 -6.79 1.41 -26.43
CA HIS A 71 -6.07 1.35 -25.16
C HIS A 71 -7.02 1.24 -23.96
N TYR A 72 -6.81 0.24 -23.10
CA TYR A 72 -7.66 -0.05 -21.94
C TYR A 72 -7.11 0.48 -20.60
N GLY A 73 -6.04 1.29 -20.65
CA GLY A 73 -5.41 1.93 -19.50
C GLY A 73 -4.51 1.01 -18.67
N ARG A 74 -3.53 1.62 -17.97
CA ARG A 74 -2.70 0.97 -16.95
C ARG A 74 -3.07 1.55 -15.58
N GLY A 75 -3.66 0.74 -14.70
CA GLY A 75 -3.83 1.14 -13.30
C GLY A 75 -2.45 1.31 -12.63
N SER A 76 -2.26 2.41 -11.91
CA SER A 76 -1.05 2.83 -11.17
C SER A 76 -0.12 1.67 -10.79
N GLY A 77 1.07 1.60 -11.41
CA GLY A 77 1.98 0.45 -11.35
C GLY A 77 2.50 0.08 -9.96
N PHE A 78 2.58 1.04 -9.03
CA PHE A 78 3.07 0.79 -7.67
C PHE A 78 2.03 0.08 -6.80
N ALA A 79 0.78 0.57 -6.80
CA ALA A 79 -0.32 -0.06 -6.05
C ALA A 79 -0.80 -1.39 -6.63
N ASN A 80 -0.39 -1.74 -7.86
CA ASN A 80 -0.68 -3.01 -8.52
C ASN A 80 0.46 -4.03 -8.46
N SER A 81 1.58 -3.69 -7.79
CA SER A 81 2.71 -4.60 -7.63
C SER A 81 2.56 -5.45 -6.38
N ILE A 82 2.39 -6.77 -6.52
CA ILE A 82 2.30 -7.71 -5.39
C ILE A 82 3.56 -7.63 -4.52
N ILE A 83 4.74 -7.66 -5.17
CA ILE A 83 6.04 -7.59 -4.49
C ILE A 83 6.24 -6.21 -3.85
N GLY A 84 5.85 -5.13 -4.54
CA GLY A 84 5.93 -3.77 -3.99
C GLY A 84 5.08 -3.62 -2.73
N CYS A 85 3.82 -4.07 -2.78
CA CYS A 85 2.92 -4.10 -1.63
C CYS A 85 3.44 -4.94 -0.47
N PHE A 86 4.08 -6.10 -0.75
CA PHE A 86 4.72 -6.94 0.26
C PHE A 86 5.86 -6.20 0.95
N ILE A 87 6.83 -5.68 0.19
CA ILE A 87 8.00 -5.00 0.75
C ILE A 87 7.56 -3.79 1.58
N VAL A 88 6.72 -2.92 1.03
CA VAL A 88 6.22 -1.74 1.75
C VAL A 88 5.47 -2.14 3.02
N GLY A 89 4.58 -3.13 2.92
CA GLY A 89 3.78 -3.61 4.05
C GLY A 89 4.64 -4.07 5.22
N PHE A 90 5.55 -5.00 4.97
CA PHE A 90 6.38 -5.58 6.03
C PHE A 90 7.46 -4.63 6.53
N VAL A 91 8.06 -3.81 5.65
CA VAL A 91 9.07 -2.82 6.07
C VAL A 91 8.44 -1.74 6.94
N CYS A 92 7.29 -1.18 6.55
CA CYS A 92 6.60 -0.16 7.37
C CYS A 92 6.17 -0.72 8.73
N ILE A 93 5.71 -1.97 8.80
CA ILE A 93 5.38 -2.61 10.08
C ILE A 93 6.62 -2.83 10.94
N GLY A 94 7.73 -3.33 10.36
CA GLY A 94 8.98 -3.55 11.08
C GLY A 94 9.55 -2.25 11.65
N ILE A 95 9.59 -1.19 10.83
CA ILE A 95 10.01 0.15 11.28
C ILE A 95 9.04 0.70 12.32
N GLY A 96 7.73 0.48 12.15
CA GLY A 96 6.70 0.90 13.10
C GLY A 96 6.90 0.28 14.49
N PHE A 97 7.21 -1.02 14.56
CA PHE A 97 7.51 -1.68 15.84
C PHE A 97 8.81 -1.19 16.46
N TYR A 98 9.85 -0.98 15.65
CA TYR A 98 11.13 -0.42 16.14
C TYR A 98 10.95 1.01 16.70
N ALA A 99 10.23 1.87 15.98
CA ALA A 99 9.93 3.23 16.43
C ALA A 99 9.03 3.22 17.68
N LEU A 100 8.10 2.25 17.78
CA LEU A 100 7.25 2.08 18.96
C LEU A 100 8.08 1.67 20.19
N SER A 101 9.07 0.78 20.06
CA SER A 101 9.92 0.42 21.19
C SER A 101 10.72 1.62 21.70
N GLU A 102 11.35 2.40 20.80
CA GLU A 102 12.09 3.60 21.19
C GLU A 102 11.16 4.67 21.83
N PHE A 103 9.93 4.81 21.32
CA PHE A 103 8.94 5.72 21.88
C PHE A 103 8.54 5.34 23.30
N LEU A 104 8.33 4.05 23.56
CA LEU A 104 7.94 3.56 24.89
C LEU A 104 9.07 3.77 25.91
N GLU A 105 10.33 3.50 25.54
CA GLU A 105 11.48 3.78 26.40
C GLU A 105 11.60 5.28 26.74
N THR A 106 11.35 6.14 25.74
CA THR A 106 11.35 7.60 25.93
C THR A 106 10.18 8.06 26.82
N PHE A 107 9.01 7.45 26.67
CA PHE A 107 7.84 7.80 27.48
C PHE A 107 8.02 7.37 28.94
N GLU A 108 8.60 6.19 29.18
CA GLU A 108 8.87 5.69 30.51
C GLU A 108 9.88 6.58 31.25
N THR A 109 10.98 6.97 30.58
CA THR A 109 11.97 7.88 31.17
C THR A 109 11.41 9.27 31.50
N PHE A 110 10.43 9.76 30.74
CA PHE A 110 9.71 11.00 31.05
C PHE A 110 8.69 10.83 32.19
N SER A 111 7.99 9.70 32.27
CA SER A 111 6.96 9.46 33.29
C SER A 111 7.53 9.30 34.71
N PHE A 112 8.81 8.92 34.85
CA PHE A 112 9.49 8.74 36.14
C PHE A 112 10.36 9.94 36.57
N LYS A 113 10.33 11.06 35.83
CA LYS A 113 11.01 12.32 36.14
C LYS A 113 10.03 13.39 36.57
#